data_AF-A0A6P0YIA9-F1
#
_entry.id   AF-A0A6P0YIA9-F1
#
_cell.length_a   1.000
_cell.length_b   1.000
_cell.length_c   1.000
_cell.angle_alpha   90.00
_cell.angle_beta   90.00
_cell.angle_gamma   90.00
#
_symmetry.space_group_name_H-M   'P 1'
#
loop_
_entity.id
_entity.type
_entity.pdbx_description
1 polymer ?
#
loop_
_entity_poly.entity_id
_entity_poly.type
_entity_poly.pdbx_seq_one_letter_code
_entity_poly.pdbx_strand_id
1 'polypeptide(L)'
;MWTIGQNKTHKQKNCIGKIISQKIIQITSILLLFCLSFLLVIFIIPTTRASTTNISAKPQQIISAEERDDSYEKLIDGSEKLEGIFTIYRDEETGKTLMEVKPEQLNQNFLSVITLESGIGEAGLISGIPIRDFVFQLRQHQDNIQFVLPNLNFRTNELDPQARSIQRSFSDSILYSLPIEATHPQTKTLLIDLENLLIGEMNLPSLEETLPNDYSIDRTKSYISDAKAFPLNIELESVYSILNKDNTAYLESLADSRAFNLKVRYSFSELPINNGYIPRLADERVGYFISAYKDLSDNNRREPYVRYIKRWHLEKQIPSAPLSPPLEPITFWIENTVPIEYRDAIREGILMWNKAFEKAGFINAIQAKQMPDDATWDPADIRYNTIRWSTIFDSWLAGIGPSRVNPLTGQILDADIILNAGIIRSIKYGGVGSIILQNQSLPEAFQTKDGKSYNPCVLDMYSRYLGNLKTETEPNTSNNSIESIIPQSLQAKYQSFRKSSLSNSHSSEHLCFDWESSQQLAIGAVAMDALQNIRPHSKEMDRYVNQYLKYLTAHEVGHTLGLRHNFHGSTMLEPEQLNDTTIT
;
A
#
# COMPACT_ATOMS: atom_id res chain seq x y z
N MET A 1 -56.27 14.01 98.45
CA MET A 1 -55.44 15.20 98.21
C MET A 1 -55.18 15.26 96.70
N TRP A 2 -55.92 16.16 96.03
CA TRP A 2 -55.75 16.74 94.70
C TRP A 2 -55.54 15.89 93.42
N THR A 3 -56.33 16.31 92.43
CA THR A 3 -56.68 15.82 91.09
C THR A 3 -55.70 16.25 89.96
N ILE A 4 -56.00 15.75 88.74
CA ILE A 4 -55.60 16.19 87.38
C ILE A 4 -54.34 15.47 86.86
N GLY A 5 -54.28 14.88 85.67
CA GLY A 5 -55.17 14.92 84.51
C GLY A 5 -54.34 14.62 83.24
N GLN A 6 -54.98 13.96 82.29
CA GLN A 6 -54.48 13.57 80.98
C GLN A 6 -53.79 14.71 80.22
N ASN A 7 -52.65 14.45 79.54
CA ASN A 7 -52.33 14.95 78.19
C ASN A 7 -50.86 14.72 77.79
N LYS A 8 -50.54 13.55 77.20
CA LYS A 8 -49.38 13.39 76.29
C LYS A 8 -49.68 12.37 75.18
N THR A 9 -50.80 12.54 74.48
CA THR A 9 -51.13 11.76 73.26
C THR A 9 -51.60 12.65 72.10
N HIS A 10 -51.22 13.94 72.08
CA HIS A 10 -51.66 14.90 71.06
C HIS A 10 -50.58 15.46 70.13
N LYS A 11 -49.29 15.10 70.27
CA LYS A 11 -48.21 15.62 69.40
C LYS A 11 -47.68 14.66 68.33
N GLN A 12 -48.08 13.38 68.32
CA GLN A 12 -47.61 12.40 67.31
C GLN A 12 -48.64 12.05 66.23
N LYS A 13 -49.94 12.31 66.45
CA LYS A 13 -51.00 12.03 65.45
C LYS A 13 -51.18 13.13 64.39
N ASN A 14 -50.71 14.35 64.62
CA ASN A 14 -50.90 15.48 63.67
C ASN A 14 -49.82 15.60 62.58
N CYS A 15 -48.71 14.86 62.63
CA CYS A 15 -47.72 14.84 61.54
C CYS A 15 -47.99 13.75 60.48
N ILE A 16 -48.54 12.61 60.88
CA ILE A 16 -48.78 11.47 59.97
C ILE A 16 -49.96 11.76 59.01
N GLY A 17 -51.02 12.42 59.50
CA GLY A 17 -52.18 12.78 58.67
C GLY A 17 -51.88 13.82 57.57
N LYS A 18 -50.97 14.76 57.82
CA LYS A 18 -50.57 15.78 56.82
C LYS A 18 -49.69 15.22 55.70
N ILE A 19 -48.82 14.26 56.01
CA ILE A 19 -47.92 13.62 55.04
C ILE A 19 -48.69 12.65 54.12
N ILE A 20 -49.70 11.95 54.66
CA ILE A 20 -50.56 11.05 53.86
C ILE A 20 -51.49 11.86 52.95
N SER A 21 -52.03 12.98 53.43
CA SER A 21 -52.88 13.88 52.62
C SER A 21 -52.13 14.52 51.44
N GLN A 22 -50.89 14.98 51.63
CA GLN A 22 -50.08 15.56 50.53
C GLN A 22 -49.64 14.51 49.49
N LYS A 23 -49.32 13.28 49.91
CA LYS A 23 -48.96 12.20 48.98
C LYS A 23 -50.16 11.70 48.17
N ILE A 24 -51.36 11.66 48.74
CA ILE A 24 -52.58 11.27 48.01
C ILE A 24 -52.96 12.32 46.96
N ILE A 25 -52.82 13.62 47.26
CA ILE A 25 -53.10 14.71 46.30
C ILE A 25 -52.09 14.75 45.14
N GLN A 26 -50.81 14.43 45.39
CA GLN A 26 -49.81 14.29 44.32
C GLN A 26 -50.05 13.07 43.44
N ILE A 27 -50.44 11.93 44.01
CA ILE A 27 -50.70 10.70 43.25
C ILE A 27 -51.98 10.82 42.41
N THR A 28 -53.03 11.46 42.91
CA THR A 28 -54.26 11.70 42.11
C THR A 28 -54.04 12.72 41.00
N SER A 29 -53.20 13.74 41.21
CA SER A 29 -52.84 14.71 40.16
C SER A 29 -51.98 14.08 39.05
N ILE A 30 -51.06 13.18 39.40
CA ILE A 30 -50.22 12.45 38.42
C ILE A 30 -51.05 11.44 37.63
N LEU A 31 -52.00 10.73 38.26
CA LEU A 31 -52.91 9.83 37.54
C LEU A 31 -53.87 10.57 36.60
N LEU A 32 -54.34 11.77 36.97
CA LEU A 32 -55.20 12.58 36.10
C LEU A 32 -54.43 13.11 34.87
N LEU A 33 -53.17 13.52 35.06
CA LEU A 33 -52.26 13.93 33.98
C LEU A 33 -51.90 12.75 33.06
N PHE A 34 -51.71 11.55 33.61
CA PHE A 34 -51.47 10.34 32.80
C PHE A 34 -52.71 9.94 31.98
N CYS A 35 -53.91 9.97 32.58
CA CYS A 35 -55.16 9.69 31.86
C CYS A 35 -55.49 10.74 30.78
N LEU A 36 -55.23 12.03 31.01
CA LEU A 36 -55.39 13.06 29.96
C LEU A 36 -54.36 12.91 28.83
N SER A 37 -53.14 12.48 29.13
CA SER A 37 -52.13 12.21 28.10
C SER A 37 -52.45 10.98 27.23
N PHE A 38 -53.09 9.96 27.81
CA PHE A 38 -53.48 8.75 27.08
C PHE A 38 -54.72 8.98 26.19
N LEU A 39 -55.63 9.88 26.58
CA LEU A 39 -56.78 10.29 25.77
C LEU A 39 -56.39 11.17 24.56
N LEU A 40 -55.27 11.89 24.63
CA LEU A 40 -54.78 12.73 23.53
C LEU A 40 -54.06 11.92 22.43
N VAL A 41 -53.54 10.73 22.75
CA VAL A 41 -52.83 9.86 21.79
C VAL A 41 -53.80 9.03 20.92
N ILE A 42 -55.04 8.82 21.37
CA ILE A 42 -56.05 8.05 20.61
C ILE A 42 -56.66 8.88 19.45
N PHE A 43 -56.54 10.21 19.47
CA PHE A 43 -57.10 11.09 18.43
C PHE A 43 -56.13 11.51 17.32
N ILE A 44 -54.89 11.00 17.32
CA ILE A 44 -53.89 11.23 16.25
C ILE A 44 -53.50 9.89 15.62
N ILE A 45 -54.49 9.13 15.16
CA ILE A 45 -54.27 8.11 14.13
C ILE A 45 -54.57 8.81 12.80
N PRO A 46 -53.57 9.04 11.92
CA PRO A 46 -53.87 9.46 10.58
C PRO A 46 -54.63 8.31 9.90
N THR A 47 -55.87 8.57 9.52
CA THR A 47 -56.63 7.72 8.61
C THR A 47 -55.91 7.71 7.27
N THR A 48 -54.95 6.80 7.10
CA THR A 48 -54.46 6.43 5.79
C THR A 48 -55.61 5.75 5.05
N ARG A 49 -56.32 6.54 4.25
CA ARG A 49 -57.15 6.03 3.16
C ARG A 49 -56.27 5.08 2.37
N ALA A 50 -56.62 3.79 2.37
CA ALA A 50 -56.13 2.86 1.37
C ALA A 50 -56.53 3.42 0.00
N SER A 51 -55.59 4.06 -0.68
CA SER A 51 -55.69 4.23 -2.12
C SER A 51 -55.44 2.86 -2.70
N THR A 52 -56.50 2.23 -3.18
CA THR A 52 -56.38 1.12 -4.13
C THR A 52 -55.72 1.68 -5.38
N THR A 53 -54.40 1.65 -5.42
CA THR A 53 -53.66 1.73 -6.67
C THR A 53 -54.00 0.47 -7.45
N ASN A 54 -54.80 0.64 -8.50
CA ASN A 54 -54.92 -0.33 -9.57
C ASN A 54 -53.52 -0.54 -10.16
N ILE A 55 -52.81 -1.57 -9.68
CA ILE A 55 -51.70 -2.16 -10.41
C ILE A 55 -52.36 -2.86 -11.59
N SER A 56 -52.48 -2.14 -12.71
CA SER A 56 -52.64 -2.75 -14.01
C SER A 56 -51.42 -3.64 -14.23
N ALA A 57 -51.56 -4.92 -13.91
CA ALA A 57 -50.61 -5.94 -14.30
C ALA A 57 -50.54 -5.93 -15.83
N LYS A 58 -49.44 -5.39 -16.37
CA LYS A 58 -49.07 -5.67 -17.76
C LYS A 58 -49.05 -7.19 -17.91
N PRO A 59 -49.66 -7.78 -18.96
CA PRO A 59 -49.62 -9.21 -19.14
C PRO A 59 -48.15 -9.63 -19.27
N GLN A 60 -47.70 -10.43 -18.30
CA GLN A 60 -46.41 -11.06 -18.34
C GLN A 60 -46.48 -12.06 -19.50
N GLN A 61 -45.87 -11.70 -20.62
CA GLN A 61 -45.62 -12.64 -21.71
C GLN A 61 -44.80 -13.77 -21.14
N ILE A 62 -45.40 -14.96 -21.14
CA ILE A 62 -44.69 -16.23 -20.96
C ILE A 62 -43.76 -16.34 -22.16
N ILE A 63 -42.51 -15.92 -21.99
CA ILE A 63 -41.45 -16.20 -22.96
C ILE A 63 -41.08 -17.67 -22.76
N SER A 64 -41.32 -18.44 -23.81
CA SER A 64 -40.92 -19.84 -23.95
C SER A 64 -39.42 -20.02 -23.72
N ALA A 65 -39.05 -21.16 -23.15
CA ALA A 65 -37.66 -21.59 -23.03
C ALA A 65 -36.93 -21.61 -24.39
N GLU A 66 -35.63 -21.30 -24.34
CA GLU A 66 -34.62 -21.38 -25.42
C GLU A 66 -34.63 -20.30 -26.51
N GLU A 67 -34.55 -19.02 -26.12
CA GLU A 67 -33.68 -18.09 -26.86
C GLU A 67 -32.33 -18.04 -26.13
N ARG A 68 -31.28 -18.51 -26.80
CA ARG A 68 -29.90 -18.34 -26.33
C ARG A 68 -29.64 -16.84 -26.31
N ASP A 69 -29.46 -16.25 -25.14
CA ASP A 69 -29.04 -14.86 -25.00
C ASP A 69 -27.60 -14.74 -25.53
N ASP A 70 -27.48 -14.52 -26.84
CA ASP A 70 -26.22 -14.40 -27.56
C ASP A 70 -25.53 -13.05 -27.28
N SER A 71 -26.03 -12.22 -26.35
CA SER A 71 -25.43 -10.93 -26.01
C SER A 71 -23.99 -11.08 -25.52
N TYR A 72 -23.71 -12.12 -24.73
CA TYR A 72 -22.38 -12.41 -24.21
C TYR A 72 -21.38 -12.71 -25.35
N GLU A 73 -21.70 -13.68 -26.22
CA GLU A 73 -20.82 -14.08 -27.31
C GLU A 73 -20.60 -12.94 -28.32
N LYS A 74 -21.63 -12.13 -28.58
CA LYS A 74 -21.51 -10.96 -29.45
C LYS A 74 -20.58 -9.88 -28.91
N LEU A 75 -20.48 -9.72 -27.59
CA LEU A 75 -19.62 -8.70 -26.98
C LEU A 75 -18.14 -9.09 -26.99
N ILE A 76 -17.83 -10.38 -27.08
CA ILE A 76 -16.45 -10.88 -27.11
C ILE A 76 -16.02 -11.33 -28.51
N ASP A 77 -16.94 -11.37 -29.48
CA ASP A 77 -16.63 -11.73 -30.86
C ASP A 77 -15.57 -10.80 -31.45
N GLY A 78 -14.58 -11.38 -32.12
CA GLY A 78 -13.42 -10.66 -32.67
C GLY A 78 -12.41 -10.13 -31.63
N SER A 79 -12.66 -10.29 -30.33
CA SER A 79 -11.68 -9.89 -29.29
C SER A 79 -10.56 -10.92 -29.12
N GLU A 80 -9.36 -10.44 -28.83
CA GLU A 80 -8.28 -11.27 -28.30
C GLU A 80 -8.67 -11.79 -26.91
N LYS A 81 -8.60 -13.11 -26.72
CA LYS A 81 -8.87 -13.76 -25.43
C LYS A 81 -7.56 -14.02 -24.69
N LEU A 82 -7.40 -13.40 -23.53
CA LEU A 82 -6.25 -13.56 -22.64
C LEU A 82 -6.69 -14.31 -21.38
N GLU A 83 -6.22 -15.55 -21.22
CA GLU A 83 -6.59 -16.41 -20.09
C GLU A 83 -5.60 -16.26 -18.93
N GLY A 84 -6.11 -15.96 -17.74
CA GLY A 84 -5.34 -15.86 -16.50
C GLY A 84 -6.23 -15.98 -15.27
N ILE A 85 -5.82 -15.38 -14.14
CA ILE A 85 -6.64 -15.36 -12.93
C ILE A 85 -8.03 -14.77 -13.21
N PHE A 86 -8.10 -13.71 -14.01
CA PHE A 86 -9.31 -13.27 -14.70
C PHE A 86 -9.07 -13.45 -16.20
N THR A 87 -10.13 -13.81 -16.93
CA THR A 87 -10.05 -13.82 -18.40
C THR A 87 -10.35 -12.41 -18.90
N ILE A 88 -9.50 -11.90 -19.80
CA ILE A 88 -9.66 -10.59 -20.43
C ILE A 88 -10.00 -10.81 -21.90
N TYR A 89 -10.98 -10.05 -22.38
CA TYR A 89 -11.31 -9.95 -23.80
C TYR A 89 -10.97 -8.53 -24.25
N ARG A 90 -10.07 -8.41 -25.23
CA ARG A 90 -9.59 -7.13 -25.72
C ARG A 90 -9.83 -6.98 -27.21
N ASP A 91 -10.51 -5.92 -27.59
CA ASP A 91 -10.70 -5.55 -28.99
C ASP A 91 -9.47 -4.74 -29.46
N GLU A 92 -8.73 -5.25 -30.46
CA GLU A 92 -7.52 -4.60 -30.98
C GLU A 92 -7.82 -3.29 -31.74
N GLU A 93 -9.01 -3.15 -32.33
CA GLU A 93 -9.38 -1.97 -33.12
C GLU A 93 -9.85 -0.82 -32.23
N THR A 94 -10.68 -1.12 -31.23
CA THR A 94 -11.29 -0.11 -30.35
C THR A 94 -10.53 0.08 -29.05
N GLY A 95 -9.68 -0.87 -28.65
CA GLY A 95 -9.03 -0.91 -27.35
C GLY A 95 -9.97 -1.27 -26.19
N LYS A 96 -11.24 -1.60 -26.48
CA LYS A 96 -12.22 -1.98 -25.47
C LYS A 96 -11.74 -3.22 -24.73
N THR A 97 -11.74 -3.15 -23.40
CA THR A 97 -11.18 -4.19 -22.54
C THR A 97 -12.23 -4.67 -21.54
N LEU A 98 -12.71 -5.89 -21.76
CA LEU A 98 -13.72 -6.54 -20.93
C LEU A 98 -13.04 -7.58 -20.02
N MET A 99 -13.55 -7.72 -18.79
CA MET A 99 -13.09 -8.73 -17.85
C MET A 99 -14.21 -9.70 -17.51
N GLU A 100 -13.87 -10.97 -17.56
CA GLU A 100 -14.70 -12.09 -17.14
C GLU A 100 -14.57 -12.32 -15.63
N VAL A 101 -15.71 -12.31 -14.92
CA VAL A 101 -15.79 -12.59 -13.48
C VAL A 101 -16.62 -13.83 -13.25
N LYS A 102 -15.98 -14.90 -12.77
CA LYS A 102 -16.64 -16.17 -12.45
C LYS A 102 -17.37 -16.09 -11.11
N PRO A 103 -18.50 -16.80 -10.92
CA PRO A 103 -19.25 -16.77 -9.66
C PRO A 103 -18.39 -17.08 -8.42
N GLU A 104 -17.43 -18.00 -8.53
CA GLU A 104 -16.50 -18.37 -7.46
C GLU A 104 -15.50 -17.27 -7.07
N GLN A 105 -15.30 -16.28 -7.94
CA GLN A 105 -14.40 -15.14 -7.69
C GLN A 105 -15.11 -14.01 -6.94
N LEU A 106 -16.45 -14.03 -6.88
CA LEU A 106 -17.21 -13.03 -6.14
C LEU A 106 -16.95 -13.15 -4.64
N ASN A 107 -16.83 -11.99 -3.98
CA ASN A 107 -16.55 -11.84 -2.55
C ASN A 107 -15.20 -12.45 -2.10
N GLN A 108 -14.34 -12.85 -3.04
CA GLN A 108 -12.97 -13.27 -2.74
C GLN A 108 -12.05 -12.05 -2.62
N ASN A 109 -11.01 -12.18 -1.80
CA ASN A 109 -9.97 -11.18 -1.68
C ASN A 109 -8.95 -11.35 -2.80
N PHE A 110 -8.64 -10.26 -3.49
CA PHE A 110 -7.55 -10.15 -4.44
C PHE A 110 -6.63 -9.00 -4.04
N LEU A 111 -5.38 -9.05 -4.45
CA LEU A 111 -4.41 -7.98 -4.20
C LEU A 111 -4.29 -7.12 -5.46
N SER A 112 -4.47 -5.81 -5.31
CA SER A 112 -4.19 -4.82 -6.34
C SER A 112 -2.90 -4.08 -5.99
N VAL A 113 -1.98 -3.99 -6.95
CA VAL A 113 -0.79 -3.14 -6.88
C VAL A 113 -0.78 -2.21 -8.08
N ILE A 114 -0.63 -0.92 -7.85
CA ILE A 114 -0.61 0.13 -8.86
C ILE A 114 0.80 0.72 -8.90
N THR A 115 1.40 0.76 -10.09
CA THR A 115 2.77 1.22 -10.32
C THR A 115 2.79 2.25 -11.45
N LEU A 116 3.62 3.29 -11.30
CA LEU A 116 3.88 4.25 -12.36
C LEU A 116 4.91 3.67 -13.34
N GLU A 117 4.50 3.34 -14.56
CA GLU A 117 5.38 2.75 -15.59
C GLU A 117 6.18 3.81 -16.35
N SER A 118 5.65 5.02 -16.49
CA SER A 118 6.37 6.14 -17.10
C SER A 118 6.38 7.35 -16.19
N GLY A 119 7.49 8.08 -16.21
CA GLY A 119 7.63 9.34 -15.50
C GLY A 119 7.90 10.49 -16.45
N ILE A 120 7.92 11.70 -15.90
CA ILE A 120 8.47 12.88 -16.57
C ILE A 120 9.91 13.14 -16.15
N GLY A 121 10.43 12.41 -15.16
CA GLY A 121 11.83 12.58 -14.70
C GLY A 121 12.03 13.77 -13.75
N GLU A 122 10.95 14.41 -13.32
CA GLU A 122 10.94 15.44 -12.26
C GLU A 122 9.69 15.29 -11.37
N ALA A 123 9.59 16.12 -10.32
CA ALA A 123 8.45 16.18 -9.41
C ALA A 123 8.06 14.85 -8.71
N GLY A 124 8.93 13.84 -8.70
CA GLY A 124 8.62 12.52 -8.14
C GLY A 124 7.74 11.64 -9.02
N LEU A 125 7.44 12.08 -10.26
CA LEU A 125 6.78 11.27 -11.27
C LEU A 125 7.83 10.49 -12.06
N ILE A 126 8.20 9.33 -11.53
CA ILE A 126 9.32 8.49 -12.02
C ILE A 126 8.82 7.07 -12.28
N SER A 127 9.35 6.46 -13.33
CA SER A 127 9.07 5.07 -13.71
C SER A 127 9.51 4.09 -12.60
N GLY A 128 8.71 3.06 -12.36
CA GLY A 128 8.96 1.99 -11.39
C GLY A 128 8.49 2.31 -9.97
N ILE A 129 7.94 3.49 -9.71
CA ILE A 129 7.47 3.88 -8.37
C ILE A 129 6.10 3.25 -8.08
N PRO A 130 5.96 2.46 -6.99
CA PRO A 130 4.65 2.00 -6.53
C PRO A 130 3.80 3.19 -6.09
N ILE A 131 2.59 3.30 -6.63
CA ILE A 131 1.61 4.34 -6.27
C ILE A 131 0.80 3.90 -5.06
N ARG A 132 0.20 2.69 -5.12
CA ARG A 132 -0.69 2.17 -4.08
C ARG A 132 -0.84 0.66 -4.18
N ASP A 133 -0.95 0.00 -3.04
CA ASP A 133 -1.36 -1.39 -2.91
C ASP A 133 -2.55 -1.53 -1.96
N PHE A 134 -3.50 -2.42 -2.27
CA PHE A 134 -4.66 -2.69 -1.42
C PHE A 134 -5.31 -4.02 -1.78
N VAL A 135 -6.01 -4.60 -0.81
CA VAL A 135 -6.91 -5.73 -1.06
C VAL A 135 -8.23 -5.21 -1.61
N PHE A 136 -8.78 -5.90 -2.60
CA PHE A 136 -10.11 -5.62 -3.13
C PHE A 136 -10.95 -6.90 -3.23
N GLN A 137 -12.26 -6.70 -3.36
CA GLN A 137 -13.25 -7.73 -3.63
C GLN A 137 -14.19 -7.27 -4.74
N LEU A 138 -14.62 -8.22 -5.57
CA LEU A 138 -15.70 -8.02 -6.53
C LEU A 138 -17.00 -8.50 -5.88
N ARG A 139 -17.92 -7.59 -5.57
CA ARG A 139 -19.21 -7.93 -4.94
C ARG A 139 -20.33 -7.67 -5.92
N GLN A 140 -21.12 -8.69 -6.22
CA GLN A 140 -22.31 -8.50 -7.03
C GLN A 140 -23.41 -7.83 -6.20
N HIS A 141 -23.94 -6.71 -6.69
CA HIS A 141 -25.07 -6.01 -6.11
C HIS A 141 -26.02 -5.57 -7.22
N GLN A 142 -27.17 -6.24 -7.31
CA GLN A 142 -28.13 -6.08 -8.41
C GLN A 142 -27.43 -6.34 -9.76
N ASP A 143 -27.60 -5.43 -10.72
CA ASP A 143 -27.05 -5.52 -12.07
C ASP A 143 -25.62 -4.92 -12.18
N ASN A 144 -24.93 -4.79 -11.06
CA ASN A 144 -23.58 -4.23 -11.01
C ASN A 144 -22.60 -5.12 -10.23
N ILE A 145 -21.32 -5.04 -10.61
CA ILE A 145 -20.18 -5.48 -9.81
C ILE A 145 -19.57 -4.27 -9.11
N GLN A 146 -19.59 -4.31 -7.78
CA GLN A 146 -18.91 -3.35 -6.94
C GLN A 146 -17.45 -3.74 -6.74
N PHE A 147 -16.55 -2.79 -6.98
CA PHE A 147 -15.14 -2.91 -6.63
C PHE A 147 -14.93 -2.36 -5.22
N VAL A 148 -14.76 -3.27 -4.26
CA VAL A 148 -14.81 -2.95 -2.83
C VAL A 148 -13.46 -3.16 -2.17
N LEU A 149 -13.01 -2.18 -1.39
CA LEU A 149 -11.87 -2.29 -0.48
C LEU A 149 -12.39 -2.70 0.90
N PRO A 150 -12.20 -3.96 1.32
CA PRO A 150 -12.58 -4.38 2.66
C PRO A 150 -11.76 -3.61 3.71
N ASN A 151 -12.40 -3.28 4.84
CA ASN A 151 -11.70 -2.59 5.92
C ASN A 151 -10.84 -3.57 6.73
N LEU A 152 -9.61 -3.73 6.27
CA LEU A 152 -8.65 -4.61 6.90
C LEU A 152 -7.83 -3.91 8.00
N ASN A 153 -8.16 -2.68 8.38
CA ASN A 153 -7.42 -1.97 9.44
C ASN A 153 -7.87 -2.36 10.85
N PHE A 154 -9.09 -2.89 10.98
CA PHE A 154 -9.68 -3.30 12.25
C PHE A 154 -10.12 -4.75 12.11
N ARG A 155 -9.56 -5.64 12.93
CA ARG A 155 -9.84 -7.08 12.85
C ARG A 155 -9.82 -7.69 14.24
N THR A 156 -10.47 -8.83 14.37
CA THR A 156 -10.37 -9.69 15.55
C THR A 156 -10.58 -11.13 15.12
N ASN A 157 -10.59 -12.08 16.04
CA ASN A 157 -10.91 -13.47 15.73
C ASN A 157 -12.34 -13.58 15.15
N GLU A 158 -12.53 -14.33 14.06
CA GLU A 158 -13.85 -14.49 13.43
C GLU A 158 -14.91 -15.07 14.36
N LEU A 159 -14.50 -15.87 15.35
CA LEU A 159 -15.38 -16.45 16.37
C LEU A 159 -15.67 -15.49 17.52
N ASP A 160 -14.97 -14.35 17.61
CA ASP A 160 -15.22 -13.34 18.64
C ASP A 160 -16.55 -12.61 18.33
N PRO A 161 -17.50 -12.54 19.29
CA PRO A 161 -18.72 -11.75 19.14
C PRO A 161 -18.50 -10.29 18.70
N GLN A 162 -17.34 -9.71 19.05
CA GLN A 162 -16.93 -8.35 18.70
C GLN A 162 -16.66 -8.19 17.19
N ALA A 163 -16.43 -9.26 16.43
CA ALA A 163 -16.31 -9.21 14.97
C ALA A 163 -17.53 -8.54 14.32
N ARG A 164 -18.74 -8.86 14.82
CA ARG A 164 -19.99 -8.20 14.37
C ARG A 164 -20.05 -6.72 14.73
N SER A 165 -19.41 -6.32 15.83
CA SER A 165 -19.33 -4.90 16.20
C SER A 165 -18.37 -4.17 15.29
N ILE A 166 -17.18 -4.73 15.06
CA ILE A 166 -16.17 -4.18 14.15
C ILE A 166 -16.78 -3.97 12.75
N GLN A 167 -17.48 -4.96 12.20
CA GLN A 167 -18.12 -4.85 10.88
C GLN A 167 -19.20 -3.75 10.81
N ARG A 168 -19.89 -3.44 11.93
CA ARG A 168 -20.86 -2.32 11.99
C ARG A 168 -20.19 -0.98 12.23
N SER A 169 -19.06 -0.95 12.93
CA SER A 169 -18.37 0.27 13.34
C SER A 169 -17.40 0.79 12.28
N PHE A 170 -16.85 -0.09 11.45
CA PHE A 170 -15.86 0.24 10.42
C PHE A 170 -16.35 -0.27 9.07
N SER A 171 -16.73 0.66 8.19
CA SER A 171 -17.27 0.33 6.87
C SER A 171 -16.17 -0.06 5.88
N ASP A 172 -16.52 -0.97 4.97
CA ASP A 172 -15.79 -1.18 3.72
C ASP A 172 -15.96 0.04 2.79
N SER A 173 -15.05 0.20 1.83
CA SER A 173 -15.10 1.29 0.86
C SER A 173 -15.47 0.76 -0.53
N ILE A 174 -16.60 1.20 -1.09
CA ILE A 174 -16.97 0.90 -2.48
C ILE A 174 -16.34 1.99 -3.36
N LEU A 175 -15.35 1.64 -4.18
CA LEU A 175 -14.66 2.61 -5.03
C LEU A 175 -15.39 2.80 -6.36
N TYR A 176 -15.90 1.70 -6.93
CA TYR A 176 -16.59 1.70 -8.22
C TYR A 176 -17.77 0.74 -8.19
N SER A 177 -18.76 1.03 -9.02
CA SER A 177 -19.89 0.14 -9.32
C SER A 177 -19.98 0.04 -10.84
N LEU A 178 -19.60 -1.12 -11.37
CA LEU A 178 -19.47 -1.38 -12.80
C LEU A 178 -20.72 -2.16 -13.26
N PRO A 179 -21.41 -1.73 -14.33
CA PRO A 179 -22.54 -2.49 -14.87
C PRO A 179 -22.09 -3.86 -15.36
N ILE A 180 -22.98 -4.84 -15.22
CA ILE A 180 -22.80 -6.15 -15.86
C ILE A 180 -23.25 -6.02 -17.31
N GLU A 181 -22.29 -6.09 -18.25
CA GLU A 181 -22.54 -5.94 -19.69
C GLU A 181 -23.29 -7.14 -20.27
N ALA A 182 -22.94 -8.34 -19.81
CA ALA A 182 -23.63 -9.58 -20.14
C ALA A 182 -23.38 -10.67 -19.09
N THR A 183 -24.23 -11.68 -19.07
CA THR A 183 -24.07 -12.89 -18.25
C THR A 183 -24.11 -14.12 -19.13
N HIS A 184 -23.08 -14.96 -19.06
CA HIS A 184 -23.03 -16.19 -19.83
C HIS A 184 -24.16 -17.15 -19.37
N PRO A 185 -25.02 -17.65 -20.28
CA PRO A 185 -26.26 -18.34 -19.90
C PRO A 185 -26.03 -19.64 -19.12
N GLN A 186 -24.97 -20.41 -19.44
CA GLN A 186 -24.67 -21.69 -18.80
C GLN A 186 -23.77 -21.55 -17.56
N THR A 187 -22.60 -20.92 -17.70
CA THR A 187 -21.61 -20.80 -16.61
C THR A 187 -21.98 -19.73 -15.57
N LYS A 188 -22.92 -18.83 -15.87
CA LYS A 188 -23.27 -17.65 -15.06
C LYS A 188 -22.13 -16.68 -14.83
N THR A 189 -21.10 -16.76 -15.66
CA THR A 189 -19.99 -15.83 -15.66
C THR A 189 -20.44 -14.44 -16.10
N LEU A 190 -19.90 -13.42 -15.47
CA LEU A 190 -20.29 -12.03 -15.66
C LEU A 190 -19.22 -11.31 -16.50
N LEU A 191 -19.64 -10.45 -17.42
CA LEU A 191 -18.75 -9.62 -18.22
C LEU A 191 -18.86 -8.17 -17.76
N ILE A 192 -17.74 -7.53 -17.46
CA ILE A 192 -17.70 -6.11 -17.06
C ILE A 192 -16.68 -5.33 -17.89
N ASP A 193 -16.98 -4.05 -18.14
CA ASP A 193 -16.05 -3.13 -18.79
C ASP A 193 -15.08 -2.50 -17.77
N LEU A 194 -13.79 -2.55 -18.08
CA LEU A 194 -12.73 -2.05 -17.20
C LEU A 194 -12.40 -0.57 -17.41
N GLU A 195 -12.89 0.08 -18.47
CA GLU A 195 -12.51 1.47 -18.81
C GLU A 195 -12.77 2.43 -17.64
N ASN A 196 -13.95 2.35 -17.02
CA ASN A 196 -14.31 3.22 -15.89
C ASN A 196 -13.48 2.96 -14.63
N LEU A 197 -12.99 1.73 -14.44
CA LEU A 197 -12.13 1.35 -13.32
C LEU A 197 -10.70 1.87 -13.52
N LEU A 198 -10.16 1.71 -14.74
CA LEU A 198 -8.74 1.91 -15.04
C LEU A 198 -8.41 3.31 -15.57
N ILE A 199 -9.40 4.10 -15.98
CA ILE A 199 -9.22 5.51 -16.39
C ILE A 199 -9.82 6.45 -15.32
N GLY A 200 -9.77 6.05 -14.04
CA GLY A 200 -10.25 6.87 -12.91
C GLY A 200 -9.22 7.88 -12.39
N GLU A 201 -9.67 9.01 -11.81
CA GLU A 201 -8.80 10.03 -11.18
C GLU A 201 -8.07 9.53 -9.93
N MET A 202 -8.66 8.58 -9.19
CA MET A 202 -8.18 8.12 -7.89
C MET A 202 -6.96 7.17 -7.94
N ASN A 203 -6.44 6.91 -9.14
CA ASN A 203 -5.35 5.96 -9.37
C ASN A 203 -3.97 6.64 -9.57
N LEU A 204 -3.94 7.96 -9.72
CA LEU A 204 -2.69 8.73 -9.82
C LEU A 204 -2.35 9.41 -8.48
N PRO A 205 -1.05 9.71 -8.23
CA PRO A 205 -0.67 10.67 -7.20
C PRO A 205 -1.42 12.00 -7.40
N SER A 206 -1.64 12.75 -6.32
CA SER A 206 -2.29 14.06 -6.40
C SER A 206 -1.49 15.00 -7.29
N LEU A 207 -1.93 15.19 -8.54
CA LEU A 207 -1.23 16.01 -9.52
C LEU A 207 -1.16 17.47 -9.07
N GLU A 208 -2.21 17.96 -8.41
CA GLU A 208 -2.28 19.31 -7.82
C GLU A 208 -1.22 19.53 -6.72
N GLU A 209 -0.92 18.50 -5.91
CA GLU A 209 0.12 18.60 -4.88
C GLU A 209 1.54 18.42 -5.45
N THR A 210 1.64 17.73 -6.59
CA THR A 210 2.91 17.28 -7.17
C THR A 210 3.49 18.30 -8.16
N LEU A 211 2.62 18.94 -8.95
CA LEU A 211 2.99 19.83 -10.04
C LEU A 211 2.63 21.30 -9.72
N PRO A 212 3.36 22.28 -10.29
CA PRO A 212 3.23 23.69 -9.89
C PRO A 212 1.90 24.37 -10.29
N ASN A 213 1.10 23.80 -11.20
CA ASN A 213 -0.12 24.38 -11.78
C ASN A 213 -1.27 23.34 -11.86
N ASP A 214 -2.47 23.77 -12.28
CA ASP A 214 -3.67 22.91 -12.41
C ASP A 214 -3.55 21.95 -13.60
N TYR A 215 -2.93 20.79 -13.31
CA TYR A 215 -2.90 19.63 -14.19
C TYR A 215 -4.07 18.69 -13.89
N SER A 216 -4.75 18.23 -14.94
CA SER A 216 -5.88 17.32 -14.82
C SER A 216 -5.88 16.27 -15.92
N ILE A 217 -6.57 15.15 -15.67
CA ILE A 217 -6.67 14.04 -16.60
C ILE A 217 -7.67 14.40 -17.72
N ASP A 218 -7.23 14.28 -18.97
CA ASP A 218 -8.11 14.28 -20.15
C ASP A 218 -8.57 12.85 -20.45
N ARG A 219 -9.76 12.49 -19.96
CA ARG A 219 -10.35 11.15 -20.18
C ARG A 219 -10.52 10.83 -21.66
N THR A 220 -10.74 11.83 -22.52
CA THR A 220 -10.99 11.59 -23.97
C THR A 220 -9.75 11.15 -24.72
N LYS A 221 -8.56 11.37 -24.15
CA LYS A 221 -7.26 10.98 -24.69
C LYS A 221 -6.54 9.96 -23.82
N SER A 222 -7.20 9.48 -22.78
CA SER A 222 -6.70 8.42 -21.92
C SER A 222 -7.31 7.10 -22.38
N TYR A 223 -6.55 6.01 -22.33
CA TYR A 223 -6.99 4.72 -22.86
C TYR A 223 -6.22 3.56 -22.22
N ILE A 224 -6.78 2.35 -22.32
CA ILE A 224 -6.09 1.12 -21.93
C ILE A 224 -5.20 0.68 -23.11
N SER A 225 -3.89 0.70 -22.87
CA SER A 225 -2.86 0.48 -23.88
C SER A 225 -2.35 -0.94 -23.97
N ASP A 226 -2.42 -1.71 -22.87
CA ASP A 226 -1.96 -3.09 -22.84
C ASP A 226 -2.71 -3.91 -21.78
N ALA A 227 -2.80 -5.22 -22.01
CA ALA A 227 -3.35 -6.18 -21.06
C ALA A 227 -2.57 -7.50 -21.20
N LYS A 228 -2.16 -8.08 -20.07
CA LYS A 228 -1.53 -9.40 -20.00
C LYS A 228 -2.24 -10.23 -18.94
N ALA A 229 -2.38 -11.52 -19.22
CA ALA A 229 -3.02 -12.46 -18.30
C ALA A 229 -2.08 -13.61 -17.99
N PHE A 230 -1.96 -13.93 -16.71
CA PHE A 230 -1.13 -15.01 -16.17
C PHE A 230 -1.95 -15.84 -15.19
N PRO A 231 -1.51 -17.06 -14.83
CA PRO A 231 -2.29 -17.94 -13.97
C PRO A 231 -2.68 -17.33 -12.62
N LEU A 232 -1.82 -16.49 -12.02
CA LEU A 232 -2.05 -15.92 -10.68
C LEU A 232 -2.25 -14.40 -10.66
N ASN A 233 -2.08 -13.72 -11.80
CA ASN A 233 -2.29 -12.29 -11.92
C ASN A 233 -2.71 -11.87 -13.34
N ILE A 234 -3.31 -10.68 -13.44
CA ILE A 234 -3.41 -9.93 -14.69
C ILE A 234 -2.67 -8.60 -14.52
N GLU A 235 -2.14 -8.10 -15.62
CA GLU A 235 -1.48 -6.80 -15.70
C GLU A 235 -2.19 -5.94 -16.74
N LEU A 236 -2.61 -4.73 -16.36
CA LEU A 236 -3.36 -3.83 -17.21
C LEU A 236 -2.61 -2.49 -17.26
N GLU A 237 -2.37 -1.92 -18.43
CA GLU A 237 -1.66 -0.63 -18.60
C GLU A 237 -2.60 0.45 -19.12
N SER A 238 -2.83 1.50 -18.32
CA SER A 238 -3.53 2.71 -18.75
C SER A 238 -2.53 3.80 -19.13
N VAL A 239 -2.79 4.47 -20.25
CA VAL A 239 -2.15 5.73 -20.61
C VAL A 239 -3.08 6.87 -20.21
N TYR A 240 -2.62 7.70 -19.27
CA TYR A 240 -3.30 8.89 -18.80
C TYR A 240 -2.74 10.12 -19.52
N SER A 241 -3.58 10.78 -20.33
CA SER A 241 -3.25 12.08 -20.92
C SER A 241 -3.50 13.18 -19.88
N ILE A 242 -2.45 13.88 -19.49
CA ILE A 242 -2.50 14.97 -18.52
C ILE A 242 -2.41 16.30 -19.26
N LEU A 243 -3.36 17.20 -19.00
CA LEU A 243 -3.40 18.54 -19.57
C LEU A 243 -3.23 19.58 -18.48
N ASN A 244 -2.47 20.61 -18.81
CA ASN A 244 -2.43 21.82 -18.04
C ASN A 244 -3.55 22.77 -18.51
N LYS A 245 -4.40 23.20 -17.58
CA LYS A 245 -5.44 24.20 -17.89
C LYS A 245 -4.86 25.62 -17.97
N ASP A 246 -3.77 25.87 -17.26
CA ASP A 246 -3.08 27.16 -17.21
C ASP A 246 -1.75 27.09 -17.99
N ASN A 247 -1.77 27.57 -19.24
CA ASN A 247 -0.64 27.56 -20.21
C ASN A 247 0.64 28.33 -19.77
N THR A 248 0.81 28.60 -18.48
CA THR A 248 1.95 29.30 -17.88
C THR A 248 2.96 28.37 -17.21
N ALA A 249 2.68 27.06 -17.10
CA ALA A 249 3.64 26.13 -16.50
C ALA A 249 4.86 25.93 -17.40
N TYR A 250 6.03 25.85 -16.77
CA TYR A 250 7.24 25.36 -17.38
C TYR A 250 7.74 24.16 -16.57
N LEU A 251 7.82 23.01 -17.22
CA LEU A 251 8.43 21.77 -16.74
C LEU A 251 9.59 21.47 -17.69
N GLU A 252 10.81 21.61 -17.20
CA GLU A 252 12.04 21.53 -18.01
C GLU A 252 12.21 20.15 -18.67
N SER A 253 11.72 19.11 -18.01
CA SER A 253 11.83 17.74 -18.50
C SER A 253 10.92 17.43 -19.70
N LEU A 254 9.93 18.29 -19.99
CA LEU A 254 8.93 18.07 -21.01
C LEU A 254 9.22 18.87 -22.28
N ALA A 255 8.96 18.24 -23.44
CA ALA A 255 9.01 18.93 -24.73
C ALA A 255 7.96 20.06 -24.83
N ASP A 256 6.81 19.89 -24.17
CA ASP A 256 5.74 20.88 -24.08
C ASP A 256 4.99 20.71 -22.75
N SER A 257 5.08 21.69 -21.86
CA SER A 257 4.50 21.59 -20.51
C SER A 257 2.96 21.69 -20.49
N ARG A 258 2.31 21.93 -21.65
CA ARG A 258 0.84 21.96 -21.74
C ARG A 258 0.21 20.58 -21.67
N ALA A 259 0.93 19.54 -22.06
CA ALA A 259 0.42 18.18 -22.09
C ALA A 259 1.52 17.14 -21.97
N PHE A 260 1.26 16.06 -21.24
CA PHE A 260 2.13 14.87 -21.21
C PHE A 260 1.32 13.63 -20.87
N ASN A 261 1.92 12.45 -21.05
CA ASN A 261 1.28 11.18 -20.75
C ASN A 261 1.97 10.49 -19.56
N LEU A 262 1.17 9.85 -18.70
CA LEU A 262 1.64 8.93 -17.68
C LEU A 262 1.09 7.54 -17.94
N LYS A 263 1.96 6.53 -17.96
CA LYS A 263 1.61 5.12 -18.02
C LYS A 263 1.49 4.58 -16.61
N VAL A 264 0.37 3.93 -16.31
CA VAL A 264 0.10 3.32 -15.01
C VAL A 264 -0.23 1.85 -15.22
N ARG A 265 0.46 0.97 -14.50
CA ARG A 265 0.18 -0.47 -14.49
C ARG A 265 -0.64 -0.85 -13.26
N TYR A 266 -1.65 -1.66 -13.49
CA TYR A 266 -2.49 -2.29 -12.47
C TYR A 266 -2.24 -3.79 -12.50
N SER A 267 -1.76 -4.31 -11.38
CA SER A 267 -1.56 -5.73 -11.16
C SER A 267 -2.67 -6.23 -10.25
N PHE A 268 -3.58 -7.07 -10.77
CA PHE A 268 -4.57 -7.76 -9.95
C PHE A 268 -4.15 -9.21 -9.79
N SER A 269 -3.92 -9.63 -8.55
CA SER A 269 -3.30 -10.91 -8.21
C SER A 269 -4.10 -11.68 -7.18
N GLU A 270 -3.88 -12.99 -7.16
CA GLU A 270 -4.40 -13.87 -6.11
C GLU A 270 -3.90 -13.40 -4.74
N LEU A 271 -4.76 -13.51 -3.72
CA LEU A 271 -4.35 -13.35 -2.33
C LEU A 271 -4.49 -14.68 -1.57
N PRO A 272 -3.41 -15.47 -1.44
CA PRO A 272 -3.48 -16.79 -0.82
C PRO A 272 -3.99 -16.71 0.62
N ILE A 273 -4.99 -17.53 0.92
CA ILE A 273 -5.50 -17.76 2.28
C ILE A 273 -5.43 -19.25 2.60
N ASN A 274 -5.18 -19.60 3.86
CA ASN A 274 -5.18 -20.99 4.35
C ASN A 274 -4.15 -21.93 3.67
N ASN A 275 -3.01 -21.40 3.24
CA ASN A 275 -1.92 -22.15 2.58
C ASN A 275 -0.88 -22.73 3.57
N GLY A 276 -1.21 -22.85 4.86
CA GLY A 276 -0.28 -23.32 5.90
C GLY A 276 0.69 -22.27 6.45
N TYR A 277 0.77 -21.07 5.85
CA TYR A 277 1.64 -20.01 6.35
C TYR A 277 1.20 -19.50 7.74
N ILE A 278 2.15 -19.44 8.67
CA ILE A 278 1.93 -18.94 10.03
C ILE A 278 2.49 -17.51 10.15
N PRO A 279 1.65 -16.48 10.40
CA PRO A 279 2.12 -15.12 10.68
C PRO A 279 3.08 -15.07 11.87
N ARG A 280 4.12 -14.24 11.80
CA ARG A 280 5.08 -14.05 12.89
C ARG A 280 4.96 -12.63 13.44
N LEU A 281 4.73 -12.50 14.74
CA LEU A 281 4.68 -11.21 15.42
C LEU A 281 6.01 -10.46 15.29
N ALA A 282 5.91 -9.15 15.09
CA ALA A 282 7.06 -8.27 15.05
C ALA A 282 7.68 -8.10 16.44
N ASP A 283 9.00 -8.15 16.48
CA ASP A 283 9.82 -7.81 17.64
C ASP A 283 10.48 -6.47 17.35
N GLU A 284 10.27 -5.49 18.23
CA GLU A 284 10.75 -4.12 18.04
C GLU A 284 12.28 -4.00 18.01
N ARG A 285 12.99 -5.00 18.53
CA ARG A 285 14.46 -5.03 18.52
C ARG A 285 15.05 -5.31 17.16
N VAL A 286 14.24 -5.81 16.21
CA VAL A 286 14.68 -6.20 14.87
C VAL A 286 13.89 -5.42 13.81
N GLY A 287 14.61 -4.68 12.97
CA GLY A 287 14.03 -3.83 11.93
C GLY A 287 13.45 -4.61 10.73
N TYR A 288 12.32 -5.30 10.92
CA TYR A 288 11.52 -5.87 9.83
C TYR A 288 10.49 -4.88 9.29
N PHE A 289 10.24 -4.87 7.99
CA PHE A 289 8.98 -4.34 7.46
C PHE A 289 7.81 -5.10 8.08
N ILE A 290 6.70 -4.40 8.33
CA ILE A 290 5.54 -4.98 9.02
C ILE A 290 4.24 -4.77 8.26
N SER A 291 3.33 -5.71 8.43
CA SER A 291 1.89 -5.55 8.16
C SER A 291 1.19 -5.43 9.51
N ALA A 292 0.34 -4.41 9.69
CA ALA A 292 -0.29 -4.14 10.97
C ALA A 292 -1.80 -3.93 10.86
N TYR A 293 -2.54 -4.34 11.90
CA TYR A 293 -3.95 -4.04 12.06
C TYR A 293 -4.25 -3.74 13.54
N LYS A 294 -5.42 -3.16 13.80
CA LYS A 294 -5.92 -2.88 15.14
C LYS A 294 -6.87 -4.00 15.59
N ASP A 295 -6.51 -4.66 16.68
CA ASP A 295 -7.39 -5.56 17.42
C ASP A 295 -7.90 -4.84 18.67
N LEU A 296 -9.20 -4.56 18.67
CA LEU A 296 -9.88 -3.86 19.77
C LEU A 296 -10.50 -4.82 20.79
N SER A 297 -10.38 -6.13 20.60
CA SER A 297 -11.00 -7.10 21.51
C SER A 297 -10.20 -7.35 22.79
N ASP A 298 -8.87 -7.13 22.75
CA ASP A 298 -7.96 -7.37 23.87
C ASP A 298 -7.68 -6.08 24.65
N ASN A 299 -8.45 -5.86 25.71
CA ASN A 299 -8.30 -4.69 26.59
C ASN A 299 -7.05 -4.74 27.50
N ASN A 300 -6.28 -5.84 27.50
CA ASN A 300 -5.07 -5.94 28.33
C ASN A 300 -3.83 -5.35 27.67
N ARG A 301 -3.89 -5.03 26.38
CA ARG A 301 -2.76 -4.45 25.64
C ARG A 301 -2.74 -2.93 25.81
N ARG A 302 -1.54 -2.39 26.03
CA ARG A 302 -1.31 -0.92 26.05
C ARG A 302 -1.66 -0.29 24.70
N GLU A 303 -1.39 -1.00 23.61
CA GLU A 303 -1.72 -0.58 22.25
C GLU A 303 -2.55 -1.67 21.55
N PRO A 304 -3.56 -1.29 20.75
CA PRO A 304 -4.41 -2.25 20.05
C PRO A 304 -3.74 -2.84 18.80
N TYR A 305 -2.46 -2.58 18.54
CA TYR A 305 -1.82 -3.01 17.30
C TYR A 305 -1.33 -4.46 17.37
N VAL A 306 -1.70 -5.23 16.36
CA VAL A 306 -1.05 -6.48 16.01
C VAL A 306 -0.16 -6.20 14.81
N ARG A 307 1.12 -6.56 14.92
CA ARG A 307 2.15 -6.30 13.92
C ARG A 307 2.77 -7.62 13.51
N TYR A 308 2.66 -7.99 12.24
CA TYR A 308 3.33 -9.15 11.66
C TYR A 308 4.55 -8.69 10.87
N ILE A 309 5.67 -9.41 10.97
CA ILE A 309 6.80 -9.18 10.07
C ILE A 309 6.45 -9.63 8.65
N LYS A 310 6.96 -8.90 7.67
CA LYS A 310 6.95 -9.35 6.27
C LYS A 310 8.03 -10.42 6.10
N ARG A 311 7.67 -11.64 5.69
CA ARG A 311 8.64 -12.72 5.43
C ARG A 311 8.12 -13.74 4.41
N TRP A 312 9.04 -14.46 3.78
CA TRP A 312 8.73 -15.58 2.88
C TRP A 312 8.14 -16.79 3.62
N HIS A 313 7.31 -17.54 2.92
CA HIS A 313 6.85 -18.85 3.37
C HIS A 313 7.94 -19.89 3.09
N LEU A 314 8.75 -20.20 4.10
CA LEU A 314 9.80 -21.21 4.00
C LEU A 314 9.56 -22.33 5.01
N GLU A 315 9.43 -23.54 4.47
CA GLU A 315 9.31 -24.77 5.23
C GLU A 315 10.48 -25.69 4.90
N LYS A 316 11.04 -26.35 5.91
CA LYS A 316 12.11 -27.32 5.70
C LYS A 316 11.53 -28.57 5.03
N GLN A 317 12.21 -29.08 4.02
CA GLN A 317 11.90 -30.38 3.44
C GLN A 317 11.99 -31.51 4.49
N ILE A 318 12.93 -31.39 5.44
CA ILE A 318 13.05 -32.27 6.61
C ILE A 318 12.92 -31.42 7.89
N PRO A 319 11.72 -31.33 8.49
CA PRO A 319 11.47 -30.43 9.63
C PRO A 319 12.37 -30.65 10.84
N SER A 320 12.78 -31.90 11.11
CA SER A 320 13.62 -32.27 12.25
C SER A 320 15.12 -32.06 12.03
N ALA A 321 15.56 -31.85 10.79
CA ALA A 321 16.98 -31.69 10.51
C ALA A 321 17.46 -30.31 10.98
N PRO A 322 18.63 -30.21 11.65
CA PRO A 322 19.22 -28.91 12.00
C PRO A 322 19.37 -28.00 10.78
N LEU A 323 19.74 -28.62 9.65
CA LEU A 323 19.98 -27.96 8.38
C LEU A 323 19.26 -28.76 7.26
N SER A 324 18.38 -28.12 6.49
CA SER A 324 17.58 -28.76 5.43
C SER A 324 17.37 -27.80 4.26
N PRO A 325 17.33 -28.26 3.00
CA PRO A 325 16.78 -27.44 1.93
C PRO A 325 15.32 -27.08 2.21
N PRO A 326 14.82 -25.95 1.67
CA PRO A 326 13.40 -25.63 1.74
C PRO A 326 12.58 -26.55 0.83
N LEU A 327 11.29 -26.71 1.13
CA LEU A 327 10.30 -27.29 0.21
C LEU A 327 10.23 -26.50 -1.09
N GLU A 328 10.13 -25.18 -0.97
CA GLU A 328 10.15 -24.23 -2.09
C GLU A 328 11.24 -23.18 -1.85
N PRO A 329 12.31 -23.14 -2.67
CA PRO A 329 13.35 -22.14 -2.55
C PRO A 329 12.91 -20.79 -3.13
N ILE A 330 13.38 -19.70 -2.52
CA ILE A 330 13.19 -18.35 -3.06
C ILE A 330 14.09 -18.21 -4.27
N THR A 331 13.51 -18.28 -5.46
CA THR A 331 14.26 -18.22 -6.73
C THR A 331 14.10 -16.84 -7.34
N PHE A 332 15.22 -16.14 -7.55
CA PHE A 332 15.30 -14.90 -8.31
C PHE A 332 15.81 -15.18 -9.72
N TRP A 333 15.17 -14.55 -10.71
CA TRP A 333 15.55 -14.59 -12.11
C TRP A 333 16.18 -13.28 -12.53
N ILE A 334 17.44 -13.34 -12.96
CA ILE A 334 18.13 -12.20 -13.56
C ILE A 334 17.55 -12.03 -14.96
N GLU A 335 16.90 -10.91 -15.23
CA GLU A 335 16.26 -10.62 -16.52
C GLU A 335 17.28 -10.67 -17.66
N ASN A 336 16.84 -11.06 -18.85
CA ASN A 336 17.70 -11.14 -20.03
C ASN A 336 18.11 -9.75 -20.57
N THR A 337 17.47 -8.67 -20.11
CA THR A 337 17.85 -7.28 -20.39
C THR A 337 19.10 -6.82 -19.63
N VAL A 338 19.47 -7.51 -18.55
CA VAL A 338 20.66 -7.20 -17.74
C VAL A 338 21.92 -7.43 -18.58
N PRO A 339 22.83 -6.43 -18.70
CA PRO A 339 24.08 -6.57 -19.44
C PRO A 339 24.91 -7.77 -18.96
N ILE A 340 25.46 -8.52 -19.91
CA ILE A 340 26.11 -9.82 -19.67
C ILE A 340 27.24 -9.69 -18.65
N GLU A 341 28.00 -8.61 -18.73
CA GLU A 341 29.14 -8.30 -17.85
C GLU A 341 28.79 -8.11 -16.37
N TYR A 342 27.51 -7.90 -16.04
CA TYR A 342 27.03 -7.63 -14.68
C TYR A 342 26.27 -8.79 -14.05
N ARG A 343 25.85 -9.78 -14.87
CA ARG A 343 25.01 -10.91 -14.41
C ARG A 343 25.67 -11.72 -13.30
N ASP A 344 26.99 -11.89 -13.33
CA ASP A 344 27.72 -12.63 -12.29
C ASP A 344 27.78 -11.90 -10.95
N ALA A 345 28.05 -10.59 -10.96
CA ALA A 345 28.03 -9.78 -9.74
C ALA A 345 26.64 -9.76 -9.08
N ILE A 346 25.58 -9.61 -9.89
CA ILE A 346 24.19 -9.66 -9.44
C ILE A 346 23.89 -11.04 -8.83
N ARG A 347 24.25 -12.13 -9.53
CA ARG A 347 24.09 -13.50 -9.03
C ARG A 347 24.76 -13.69 -7.67
N GLU A 348 26.00 -13.22 -7.51
CA GLU A 348 26.71 -13.31 -6.24
C GLU A 348 26.04 -12.48 -5.12
N GLY A 349 25.47 -11.33 -5.46
CA GLY A 349 24.71 -10.49 -4.50
C GLY A 349 23.47 -11.21 -3.98
N ILE A 350 22.70 -11.83 -4.88
CA ILE A 350 21.52 -12.65 -4.51
C ILE A 350 21.92 -13.80 -3.58
N LEU A 351 22.93 -14.58 -3.97
CA LEU A 351 23.32 -15.79 -3.25
C LEU A 351 24.00 -15.52 -1.90
N MET A 352 24.44 -14.28 -1.65
CA MET A 352 25.12 -13.89 -0.40
C MET A 352 24.27 -14.20 0.84
N TRP A 353 22.96 -14.05 0.73
CA TRP A 353 22.00 -14.28 1.82
C TRP A 353 21.93 -15.74 2.28
N ASN A 354 22.35 -16.71 1.46
CA ASN A 354 22.38 -18.11 1.89
C ASN A 354 23.21 -18.32 3.16
N LYS A 355 24.25 -17.51 3.41
CA LYS A 355 25.01 -17.56 4.67
C LYS A 355 24.14 -17.31 5.90
N ALA A 356 23.20 -16.37 5.82
CA ALA A 356 22.24 -16.09 6.89
C ALA A 356 21.18 -17.21 6.99
N PHE A 357 20.72 -17.73 5.85
CA PHE A 357 19.74 -18.82 5.83
C PHE A 357 20.30 -20.15 6.36
N GLU A 358 21.58 -20.43 6.15
CA GLU A 358 22.28 -21.59 6.75
C GLU A 358 22.24 -21.51 8.28
N LYS A 359 22.46 -20.32 8.86
CA LYS A 359 22.30 -20.09 10.30
C LYS A 359 20.85 -20.22 10.76
N ALA A 360 19.89 -19.88 9.90
CA ALA A 360 18.46 -20.11 10.13
C ALA A 360 18.03 -21.58 9.91
N GLY A 361 18.97 -22.47 9.55
CA GLY A 361 18.73 -23.91 9.37
C GLY A 361 18.31 -24.32 7.96
N PHE A 362 18.50 -23.46 6.95
CA PHE A 362 18.21 -23.77 5.55
C PHE A 362 19.46 -23.89 4.68
N ILE A 363 19.53 -24.90 3.81
CA ILE A 363 20.55 -25.00 2.75
C ILE A 363 19.96 -24.49 1.45
N ASN A 364 20.69 -23.65 0.72
CA ASN A 364 20.27 -23.17 -0.60
C ASN A 364 18.83 -22.60 -0.60
N ALA A 365 18.49 -21.85 0.43
CA ALA A 365 17.18 -21.22 0.57
C ALA A 365 16.90 -20.24 -0.57
N ILE A 366 17.95 -19.57 -1.02
CA ILE A 366 17.91 -18.60 -2.12
C ILE A 366 18.62 -19.18 -3.32
N GLN A 367 17.98 -19.07 -4.48
CA GLN A 367 18.52 -19.47 -5.78
C GLN A 367 18.52 -18.27 -6.73
N ALA A 368 19.53 -18.23 -7.60
CA ALA A 368 19.65 -17.23 -8.64
C ALA A 368 19.75 -17.93 -9.99
N LYS A 369 18.81 -17.63 -10.89
CA LYS A 369 18.74 -18.18 -12.24
C LYS A 369 18.86 -17.07 -13.27
N GLN A 370 19.34 -17.41 -14.46
CA GLN A 370 19.33 -16.48 -15.59
C GLN A 370 18.05 -16.70 -16.39
N MET A 371 17.30 -15.65 -16.64
CA MET A 371 16.22 -15.69 -17.62
C MET A 371 16.81 -15.96 -19.01
N PRO A 372 16.36 -17.01 -19.72
CA PRO A 372 16.78 -17.26 -21.09
C PRO A 372 16.40 -16.10 -22.03
N ASP A 373 17.19 -15.89 -23.08
CA ASP A 373 16.89 -14.86 -24.08
C ASP A 373 15.64 -15.21 -24.91
N ASP A 374 15.27 -16.50 -24.97
CA ASP A 374 14.08 -17.05 -25.64
C ASP A 374 12.93 -17.38 -24.67
N ALA A 375 12.97 -16.84 -23.45
CA ALA A 375 11.92 -17.05 -22.46
C ALA A 375 10.55 -16.63 -22.99
N THR A 376 9.56 -17.52 -22.88
CA THR A 376 8.16 -17.26 -23.27
C THR A 376 7.32 -16.71 -22.12
N TRP A 377 7.88 -16.60 -20.93
CA TRP A 377 7.22 -16.04 -19.75
C TRP A 377 7.69 -14.60 -19.53
N ASP A 378 6.82 -13.79 -18.96
CA ASP A 378 7.04 -12.36 -18.79
C ASP A 378 7.48 -12.05 -17.36
N PRO A 379 8.42 -11.13 -17.13
CA PRO A 379 8.81 -10.69 -15.80
C PRO A 379 7.65 -10.15 -14.94
N ALA A 380 6.51 -9.78 -15.53
CA ALA A 380 5.33 -9.30 -14.80
C ALA A 380 4.42 -10.44 -14.29
N ASP A 381 4.75 -11.71 -14.57
CA ASP A 381 4.10 -12.88 -13.99
C ASP A 381 4.61 -13.10 -12.56
N ILE A 382 3.73 -12.96 -11.56
CA ILE A 382 4.09 -12.99 -10.13
C ILE A 382 4.59 -14.35 -9.64
N ARG A 383 4.61 -15.38 -10.51
CA ARG A 383 5.23 -16.67 -10.21
C ARG A 383 6.76 -16.60 -10.25
N TYR A 384 7.33 -15.53 -10.78
CA TYR A 384 8.77 -15.36 -10.94
C TYR A 384 9.25 -14.09 -10.23
N ASN A 385 10.08 -14.24 -9.20
CA ASN A 385 10.78 -13.09 -8.64
C ASN A 385 11.87 -12.65 -9.62
N THR A 386 11.91 -11.36 -9.98
CA THR A 386 12.82 -10.86 -11.02
C THR A 386 13.81 -9.82 -10.52
N ILE A 387 15.01 -9.80 -11.12
CA ILE A 387 15.96 -8.68 -11.07
C ILE A 387 15.93 -8.03 -12.44
N ARG A 388 15.37 -6.83 -12.50
CA ARG A 388 15.17 -6.05 -13.72
C ARG A 388 16.22 -4.96 -13.87
N TRP A 389 16.53 -4.62 -15.12
CA TRP A 389 17.49 -3.58 -15.45
C TRP A 389 16.78 -2.34 -16.01
N SER A 390 16.79 -1.24 -15.25
CA SER A 390 16.12 0.00 -15.65
C SER A 390 17.12 1.08 -16.07
N THR A 391 16.82 1.80 -17.16
CA THR A 391 17.65 2.91 -17.66
C THR A 391 16.96 4.23 -17.38
N ILE A 392 16.90 4.63 -16.11
CA ILE A 392 16.36 5.95 -15.73
C ILE A 392 17.52 6.94 -15.76
N PHE A 393 17.29 8.13 -16.34
CA PHE A 393 18.32 9.17 -16.46
C PHE A 393 18.76 9.73 -15.11
N ASP A 394 17.88 9.64 -14.10
CA ASP A 394 18.12 10.19 -12.78
C ASP A 394 18.85 9.18 -11.89
N SER A 395 19.97 9.61 -11.30
CA SER A 395 20.94 8.72 -10.63
C SER A 395 20.78 8.64 -9.11
N TRP A 396 19.79 9.33 -8.53
CA TRP A 396 19.57 9.29 -7.07
C TRP A 396 18.93 7.99 -6.58
N LEU A 397 18.29 7.19 -7.45
CA LEU A 397 17.83 5.84 -7.13
C LEU A 397 18.81 4.83 -7.72
N ALA A 398 19.59 4.15 -6.89
CA ALA A 398 20.49 3.11 -7.36
C ALA A 398 19.73 1.80 -7.65
N GLY A 399 18.73 1.49 -6.84
CA GLY A 399 17.83 0.35 -7.00
C GLY A 399 16.56 0.51 -6.18
N ILE A 400 15.64 -0.42 -6.35
CA ILE A 400 14.48 -0.59 -5.48
C ILE A 400 14.12 -2.07 -5.40
N GLY A 401 13.94 -2.59 -4.19
CA GLY A 401 13.49 -3.95 -3.92
C GLY A 401 12.04 -4.01 -3.43
N PRO A 402 11.04 -3.74 -4.29
CA PRO A 402 9.65 -3.88 -3.92
C PRO A 402 9.29 -5.36 -3.74
N SER A 403 8.32 -5.62 -2.86
CA SER A 403 7.73 -6.94 -2.69
C SER A 403 6.23 -6.84 -2.50
N ARG A 404 5.48 -7.79 -3.05
CA ARG A 404 4.05 -7.94 -2.84
C ARG A 404 3.83 -8.78 -1.61
N VAL A 405 3.02 -8.27 -0.68
CA VAL A 405 2.83 -8.89 0.63
C VAL A 405 1.36 -9.06 0.92
N ASN A 406 0.99 -10.23 1.44
CA ASN A 406 -0.33 -10.46 1.99
C ASN A 406 -0.50 -9.63 3.28
N PRO A 407 -1.38 -8.59 3.29
CA PRO A 407 -1.54 -7.73 4.47
C PRO A 407 -2.36 -8.41 5.59
N LEU A 408 -2.92 -9.60 5.34
CA LEU A 408 -3.58 -10.42 6.35
C LEU A 408 -2.57 -11.15 7.23
N THR A 409 -1.47 -11.63 6.63
CA THR A 409 -0.55 -12.57 7.27
C THR A 409 0.90 -12.06 7.39
N GLY A 410 1.29 -11.08 6.57
CA GLY A 410 2.70 -10.69 6.42
C GLY A 410 3.51 -11.64 5.51
N GLN A 411 2.87 -12.57 4.80
CA GLN A 411 3.56 -13.41 3.83
C GLN A 411 4.01 -12.57 2.62
N ILE A 412 5.30 -12.65 2.26
CA ILE A 412 5.80 -12.14 0.98
C ILE A 412 5.42 -13.15 -0.11
N LEU A 413 4.79 -12.65 -1.17
CA LEU A 413 4.22 -13.43 -2.27
C LEU A 413 5.13 -13.42 -3.50
N ASP A 414 5.72 -12.26 -3.79
CA ASP A 414 6.49 -11.98 -5.00
C ASP A 414 7.42 -10.78 -4.78
N ALA A 415 8.49 -10.68 -5.57
CA ALA A 415 9.47 -9.61 -5.52
C ALA A 415 10.05 -9.26 -6.90
N ASP A 416 9.97 -7.99 -7.27
CA ASP A 416 10.41 -7.43 -8.56
C ASP A 416 11.50 -6.36 -8.34
N ILE A 417 12.74 -6.78 -8.13
CA ILE A 417 13.85 -5.85 -7.86
C ILE A 417 14.21 -5.11 -9.14
N ILE A 418 14.41 -3.80 -9.04
CA ILE A 418 14.87 -2.97 -10.15
C ILE A 418 16.24 -2.40 -9.80
N LEU A 419 17.22 -2.60 -10.68
CA LEU A 419 18.54 -1.97 -10.58
C LEU A 419 18.68 -0.89 -11.66
N ASN A 420 19.16 0.30 -11.28
CA ASN A 420 19.30 1.42 -12.19
C ASN A 420 20.66 1.43 -12.88
N ALA A 421 20.66 1.38 -14.22
CA ALA A 421 21.85 1.49 -15.05
C ALA A 421 22.58 2.84 -14.88
N GLY A 422 21.84 3.90 -14.52
CA GLY A 422 22.37 5.25 -14.32
C GLY A 422 23.53 5.29 -13.31
N ILE A 423 23.48 4.44 -12.28
CA ILE A 423 24.52 4.38 -11.25
C ILE A 423 25.87 3.96 -11.82
N ILE A 424 25.89 3.11 -12.86
CA ILE A 424 27.14 2.67 -13.51
C ILE A 424 27.83 3.85 -14.19
N ARG A 425 27.05 4.68 -14.89
CA ARG A 425 27.56 5.89 -15.52
C ARG A 425 28.08 6.87 -14.46
N SER A 426 27.35 7.03 -13.37
CA SER A 426 27.77 7.87 -12.24
C SER A 426 29.07 7.38 -11.60
N ILE A 427 29.29 6.07 -11.46
CA ILE A 427 30.57 5.53 -10.96
C ILE A 427 31.70 5.80 -11.94
N LYS A 428 31.49 5.46 -13.21
CA LYS A 428 32.55 5.50 -14.23
C LYS A 428 32.95 6.92 -14.60
N TYR A 429 32.00 7.84 -14.67
CA TYR A 429 32.23 9.20 -15.21
C TYR A 429 31.83 10.32 -14.25
N GLY A 430 31.21 10.00 -13.11
CA GLY A 430 30.69 11.00 -12.18
C GLY A 430 31.80 11.80 -11.50
N GLY A 431 32.95 11.20 -11.19
CA GLY A 431 34.10 11.91 -10.61
C GLY A 431 33.71 12.94 -9.52
N VAL A 432 34.34 14.11 -9.52
CA VAL A 432 33.97 15.25 -8.66
C VAL A 432 32.62 15.86 -9.07
N GLY A 433 32.21 15.67 -10.33
CA GLY A 433 30.97 16.22 -10.90
C GLY A 433 29.71 15.64 -10.28
N SER A 434 29.65 14.35 -9.93
CA SER A 434 28.51 13.75 -9.22
C SER A 434 28.43 14.20 -7.78
N ILE A 435 29.56 14.43 -7.10
CA ILE A 435 29.62 14.99 -5.75
C ILE A 435 29.17 16.46 -5.74
N ILE A 436 29.60 17.25 -6.73
CA ILE A 436 29.20 18.65 -6.89
C ILE A 436 27.74 18.73 -7.35
N LEU A 437 27.32 17.95 -8.35
CA LEU A 437 25.96 17.94 -8.87
C LEU A 437 24.97 17.38 -7.87
N GLN A 438 25.26 16.33 -7.09
CA GLN A 438 24.38 15.91 -5.98
C GLN A 438 24.27 17.01 -4.91
N ASN A 439 25.38 17.68 -4.58
CA ASN A 439 25.34 18.82 -3.65
C ASN A 439 24.67 20.08 -4.25
N GLN A 440 24.57 20.21 -5.57
CA GLN A 440 23.88 21.30 -6.26
C GLN A 440 22.42 20.97 -6.61
N SER A 441 22.10 19.68 -6.80
CA SER A 441 20.78 19.13 -7.08
C SER A 441 19.99 18.83 -5.81
N LEU A 442 20.32 19.49 -4.69
CA LEU A 442 19.26 19.80 -3.75
C LEU A 442 18.27 20.65 -4.52
N PRO A 443 17.06 20.17 -4.81
CA PRO A 443 16.04 21.06 -5.29
C PRO A 443 15.94 22.17 -4.24
N GLU A 444 15.69 23.39 -4.68
CA GLU A 444 15.36 24.54 -3.83
C GLU A 444 14.33 24.19 -2.71
N ALA A 445 13.60 23.08 -2.88
CA ALA A 445 12.78 22.40 -1.87
C ALA A 445 13.44 22.11 -0.50
N PHE A 446 14.77 22.06 -0.36
CA PHE A 446 15.45 21.80 0.93
C PHE A 446 16.44 22.89 1.36
N GLN A 447 16.45 24.03 0.66
CA GLN A 447 17.18 25.21 1.13
C GLN A 447 16.37 25.90 2.22
N THR A 448 16.98 26.11 3.39
CA THR A 448 16.42 27.00 4.41
C THR A 448 16.51 28.45 3.93
N LYS A 449 15.69 29.33 4.53
CA LYS A 449 15.66 30.77 4.16
C LYS A 449 17.01 31.49 4.29
N ASP A 450 17.98 30.91 5.00
CA ASP A 450 19.36 31.42 5.12
C ASP A 450 20.33 30.87 4.04
N GLY A 451 19.81 30.17 3.03
CA GLY A 451 20.60 29.69 1.88
C GLY A 451 21.47 28.47 2.19
N LYS A 452 21.25 27.81 3.33
CA LYS A 452 21.98 26.59 3.70
C LYS A 452 21.23 25.36 3.20
N SER A 453 22.02 24.43 2.64
CA SER A 453 21.56 23.09 2.32
C SER A 453 21.73 22.19 3.55
N TYR A 454 20.69 21.44 3.89
CA TYR A 454 20.74 20.43 4.94
C TYR A 454 20.60 19.04 4.34
N ASN A 455 21.42 18.09 4.84
CA ASN A 455 21.29 16.68 4.50
C ASN A 455 19.93 16.16 5.01
N PRO A 456 19.04 15.65 4.11
CA PRO A 456 17.72 15.15 4.50
C PRO A 456 17.79 13.98 5.50
N CYS A 457 18.88 13.23 5.53
CA CYS A 457 19.10 12.12 6.46
C CYS A 457 19.40 12.59 7.88
N VAL A 458 20.04 13.76 8.01
CA VAL A 458 20.20 14.41 9.31
C VAL A 458 18.86 14.99 9.76
N LEU A 459 18.06 15.56 8.86
CA LEU A 459 16.77 16.16 9.20
C LEU A 459 15.65 15.15 9.54
N ASP A 460 15.53 13.99 8.87
CA ASP A 460 14.53 12.96 9.22
C ASP A 460 14.84 12.37 10.62
N MET A 461 16.11 12.06 10.89
CA MET A 461 16.53 11.55 12.19
C MET A 461 16.35 12.58 13.33
N TYR A 462 16.71 13.85 13.09
CA TYR A 462 16.50 14.94 14.05
C TYR A 462 15.02 15.30 14.23
N SER A 463 14.19 15.24 13.19
CA SER A 463 12.76 15.58 13.30
C SER A 463 11.98 14.51 14.08
N ARG A 464 12.33 13.23 13.94
CA ARG A 464 11.82 12.13 14.78
C ARG A 464 12.30 12.27 16.23
N TYR A 465 13.57 12.63 16.45
CA TYR A 465 14.12 12.89 17.78
C TYR A 465 13.45 14.09 18.49
N LEU A 466 13.23 15.20 17.77
CA LEU A 466 12.57 16.41 18.28
C LEU A 466 11.06 16.24 18.48
N GLY A 467 10.41 15.37 17.70
CA GLY A 467 9.01 14.99 17.89
C GLY A 467 8.79 14.27 19.22
N ASN A 468 9.73 13.42 19.63
CA ASN A 468 9.68 12.69 20.90
C ASN A 468 10.08 13.55 22.11
N LEU A 469 10.94 14.55 21.92
CA LEU A 469 11.29 15.52 22.97
C LEU A 469 10.15 16.50 23.29
N LYS A 470 9.15 16.66 22.43
CA LYS A 470 7.95 17.46 22.75
C LYS A 470 6.98 16.76 23.70
N THR A 471 7.11 15.44 23.87
CA THR A 471 6.21 14.66 24.73
C THR A 471 6.75 14.41 26.13
N GLU A 472 8.04 14.65 26.39
CA GLU A 472 8.61 14.48 27.71
C GLU A 472 9.40 15.74 28.12
N THR A 473 8.88 16.43 29.16
CA THR A 473 9.54 17.45 29.99
C THR A 473 9.83 18.83 29.37
N GLU A 474 8.92 19.80 29.62
CA GLU A 474 9.16 21.05 30.38
C GLU A 474 8.35 22.28 29.89
N PRO A 475 8.02 23.22 30.82
CA PRO A 475 7.05 24.29 30.59
C PRO A 475 7.67 25.53 29.93
N ASN A 476 6.88 26.15 29.04
CA ASN A 476 6.93 27.54 28.57
C ASN A 476 8.10 28.39 29.09
N THR A 477 9.23 28.39 28.38
CA THR A 477 10.21 29.48 28.43
C THR A 477 10.75 29.81 27.03
N SER A 478 10.45 31.04 26.61
CA SER A 478 11.16 31.93 25.67
C SER A 478 11.87 31.37 24.43
N ASN A 479 11.27 31.63 23.27
CA ASN A 479 11.88 32.18 22.05
C ASN A 479 13.24 31.63 21.59
N ASN A 480 13.32 30.33 21.32
CA ASN A 480 14.19 29.77 20.28
C ASN A 480 13.62 28.44 19.80
N SER A 481 12.35 28.44 19.38
CA SER A 481 11.77 27.24 18.80
C SER A 481 12.36 27.03 17.41
N ILE A 482 12.96 25.85 17.22
CA ILE A 482 13.45 25.32 15.94
C ILE A 482 12.37 25.37 14.83
N GLU A 483 11.10 25.53 15.20
CA GLU A 483 9.97 25.84 14.31
C GLU A 483 10.18 27.08 13.43
N SER A 484 11.02 28.03 13.87
CA SER A 484 11.40 29.22 13.09
C SER A 484 12.42 28.94 11.97
N ILE A 485 13.08 27.78 12.01
CA ILE A 485 14.15 27.39 11.07
C ILE A 485 13.57 26.60 9.89
N ILE A 486 12.46 25.88 10.10
CA ILE A 486 11.82 25.05 9.08
C ILE A 486 10.85 25.91 8.25
N PRO A 487 11.01 26.02 6.91
CA PRO A 487 10.10 26.79 6.08
C PRO A 487 8.65 26.30 6.20
N GLN A 488 7.67 27.20 6.27
CA GLN A 488 6.23 26.86 6.33
C GLN A 488 5.77 25.99 5.15
N SER A 489 6.39 26.16 3.97
CA SER A 489 6.16 25.31 2.79
C SER A 489 6.62 23.86 3.01
N LEU A 490 7.75 23.67 3.70
CA LEU A 490 8.29 22.38 4.10
C LEU A 490 7.45 21.75 5.21
N GLN A 491 6.93 22.57 6.12
CA GLN A 491 6.04 22.13 7.20
C GLN A 491 4.68 21.67 6.64
N ALA A 492 4.13 22.39 5.65
CA ALA A 492 2.91 22.02 4.94
C ALA A 492 3.10 20.75 4.07
N LYS A 493 4.24 20.63 3.35
CA LYS A 493 4.60 19.39 2.63
C LYS A 493 4.82 18.21 3.58
N TYR A 494 5.51 18.39 4.71
CA TYR A 494 5.67 17.34 5.72
C TYR A 494 4.33 16.90 6.33
N GLN A 495 3.39 17.83 6.49
CA GLN A 495 2.04 17.55 6.97
C GLN A 495 1.14 16.92 5.89
N SER A 496 1.37 17.18 4.59
CA SER A 496 0.66 16.49 3.50
C SER A 496 1.19 15.07 3.30
N PHE A 497 2.51 14.86 3.42
CA PHE A 497 3.11 13.52 3.43
C PHE A 497 2.52 12.64 4.53
N ARG A 498 2.14 13.16 5.71
CA ARG A 498 1.54 12.39 6.83
C ARG A 498 0.25 11.60 6.51
N LYS A 499 -0.38 11.74 5.35
CA LYS A 499 -1.72 11.17 5.09
C LYS A 499 -1.75 9.74 4.52
N SER A 500 -0.63 9.18 4.08
CA SER A 500 -0.52 7.75 3.76
C SER A 500 0.30 7.03 4.83
N SER A 501 -0.33 6.21 5.67
CA SER A 501 0.36 5.54 6.78
C SER A 501 1.17 4.30 6.36
N LEU A 502 1.14 3.89 5.09
CA LEU A 502 1.80 2.66 4.61
C LEU A 502 2.92 2.92 3.59
N SER A 503 2.82 3.95 2.73
CA SER A 503 3.88 4.25 1.74
C SER A 503 5.07 5.04 2.30
N ASN A 504 4.89 5.80 3.39
CA ASN A 504 5.96 6.63 3.97
C ASN A 504 7.03 5.86 4.76
N SER A 505 6.82 4.58 5.05
CA SER A 505 7.86 3.78 5.71
C SER A 505 9.02 3.41 4.77
N HIS A 506 8.87 3.70 3.48
CA HIS A 506 9.86 3.36 2.46
C HIS A 506 10.63 4.61 1.98
N SER A 507 9.98 5.76 1.75
CA SER A 507 10.62 6.84 0.97
C SER A 507 11.86 7.49 1.62
N SER A 508 11.84 7.87 2.90
CA SER A 508 12.98 8.60 3.49
C SER A 508 14.20 7.73 3.81
N GLU A 509 13.99 6.47 4.16
CA GLU A 509 15.06 5.53 4.50
C GLU A 509 15.79 5.02 3.23
N HIS A 510 15.04 4.70 2.16
CA HIS A 510 15.59 4.39 0.83
C HIS A 510 16.43 5.57 0.30
N LEU A 511 15.87 6.78 0.35
CA LEU A 511 16.56 8.01 -0.06
C LEU A 511 17.90 8.19 0.65
N CYS A 512 17.98 7.86 1.94
CA CYS A 512 19.20 8.01 2.71
C CYS A 512 20.27 6.97 2.39
N PHE A 513 19.86 5.72 2.14
CA PHE A 513 20.76 4.70 1.63
C PHE A 513 21.36 5.06 0.30
N ASP A 514 20.50 5.38 -0.65
CA ASP A 514 20.93 5.65 -2.00
C ASP A 514 21.88 6.84 -2.01
N TRP A 515 21.59 7.85 -1.20
CA TRP A 515 22.46 9.00 -1.03
C TRP A 515 23.81 8.64 -0.44
N GLU A 516 23.86 8.02 0.74
CA GLU A 516 25.13 7.74 1.41
C GLU A 516 25.97 6.73 0.64
N SER A 517 25.33 5.68 0.10
CA SER A 517 26.00 4.69 -0.74
C SER A 517 26.57 5.32 -2.01
N SER A 518 25.82 6.21 -2.66
CA SER A 518 26.30 6.97 -3.83
C SER A 518 27.47 7.88 -3.48
N GLN A 519 27.46 8.53 -2.31
CA GLN A 519 28.58 9.38 -1.86
C GLN A 519 29.84 8.56 -1.59
N GLN A 520 29.74 7.48 -0.80
CA GLN A 520 30.87 6.61 -0.49
C GLN A 520 31.50 6.05 -1.77
N LEU A 521 30.64 5.69 -2.73
CA LEU A 521 31.03 5.17 -4.02
C LEU A 521 31.71 6.21 -4.91
N ALA A 522 31.15 7.43 -4.98
CA ALA A 522 31.75 8.53 -5.72
C ALA A 522 33.13 8.91 -5.16
N ILE A 523 33.28 8.93 -3.83
CA ILE A 523 34.57 9.16 -3.16
C ILE A 523 35.58 8.07 -3.53
N GLY A 524 35.16 6.80 -3.53
CA GLY A 524 36.04 5.69 -3.92
C GLY A 524 36.47 5.78 -5.39
N ALA A 525 35.56 6.10 -6.30
CA ALA A 525 35.87 6.31 -7.71
C ALA A 525 36.85 7.48 -7.92
N VAL A 526 36.63 8.61 -7.23
CA VAL A 526 37.53 9.78 -7.25
C VAL A 526 38.91 9.41 -6.68
N ALA A 527 38.97 8.65 -5.58
CA ALA A 527 40.23 8.21 -5.01
C ALA A 527 40.99 7.29 -5.97
N MET A 528 40.30 6.40 -6.68
CA MET A 528 40.91 5.53 -7.70
C MET A 528 41.44 6.32 -8.90
N ASP A 529 40.68 7.30 -9.40
CA ASP A 529 41.14 8.16 -10.49
C ASP A 529 42.31 9.05 -10.05
N ALA A 530 42.17 9.76 -8.93
CA ALA A 530 43.15 10.74 -8.46
C ALA A 530 44.44 10.11 -7.89
N LEU A 531 44.35 8.98 -7.18
CA LEU A 531 45.50 8.37 -6.50
C LEU A 531 46.13 7.23 -7.29
N GLN A 532 45.36 6.57 -8.16
CA GLN A 532 45.81 5.38 -8.90
C GLN A 532 45.77 5.56 -10.42
N ASN A 533 45.35 6.73 -10.93
CA ASN A 533 45.22 7.03 -12.37
C ASN A 533 44.34 6.01 -13.12
N ILE A 534 43.31 5.52 -12.42
CA ILE A 534 42.40 4.49 -12.93
C ILE A 534 41.34 5.16 -13.81
N ARG A 535 41.36 4.82 -15.10
CA ARG A 535 40.43 5.37 -16.10
C ARG A 535 39.04 4.71 -16.03
N PRO A 536 37.98 5.40 -16.50
CA PRO A 536 36.59 4.88 -16.53
C PRO A 536 36.40 3.51 -17.21
N HIS A 537 37.25 3.19 -18.19
CA HIS A 537 37.20 1.95 -18.98
C HIS A 537 38.29 0.94 -18.58
N SER A 538 38.92 1.12 -17.43
CA SER A 538 39.94 0.20 -16.92
C SER A 538 39.30 -1.05 -16.32
N LYS A 539 40.06 -2.17 -16.30
CA LYS A 539 39.62 -3.41 -15.64
C LYS A 539 39.41 -3.22 -14.15
N GLU A 540 40.19 -2.32 -13.54
CA GLU A 540 40.09 -1.97 -12.13
C GLU A 540 38.77 -1.26 -11.84
N MET A 541 38.33 -0.34 -12.71
CA MET A 541 37.03 0.32 -12.60
C MET A 541 35.88 -0.67 -12.83
N ASP A 542 35.99 -1.58 -13.81
CA ASP A 542 34.98 -2.63 -14.02
C ASP A 542 34.85 -3.55 -12.81
N ARG A 543 35.97 -3.90 -12.16
CA ARG A 543 35.96 -4.65 -10.90
C ARG A 543 35.26 -3.88 -9.78
N TYR A 544 35.51 -2.57 -9.67
CA TYR A 544 34.87 -1.72 -8.66
C TYR A 544 33.35 -1.64 -8.87
N VAL A 545 32.92 -1.45 -10.13
CA VAL A 545 31.51 -1.48 -10.53
C VAL A 545 30.85 -2.82 -10.17
N ASN A 546 31.50 -3.94 -10.46
CA ASN A 546 30.95 -5.27 -10.13
C ASN A 546 30.84 -5.49 -8.62
N GLN A 547 31.81 -5.01 -7.82
CA GLN A 547 31.72 -5.06 -6.36
C GLN A 547 30.53 -4.25 -5.83
N TYR A 548 30.31 -3.06 -6.40
CA TYR A 548 29.15 -2.23 -6.03
C TYR A 548 27.83 -2.89 -6.43
N LEU A 549 27.70 -3.41 -7.65
CA LEU A 549 26.48 -4.10 -8.09
C LEU A 549 26.17 -5.32 -7.21
N LYS A 550 27.20 -6.07 -6.81
CA LYS A 550 27.04 -7.18 -5.85
C LYS A 550 26.49 -6.69 -4.50
N TYR A 551 27.03 -5.59 -3.98
CA TYR A 551 26.57 -4.98 -2.73
C TYR A 551 25.14 -4.47 -2.84
N LEU A 552 24.85 -3.68 -3.87
CA LEU A 552 23.51 -3.14 -4.14
C LEU A 552 22.49 -4.26 -4.33
N THR A 553 22.82 -5.30 -5.09
CA THR A 553 21.92 -6.45 -5.27
C THR A 553 21.64 -7.15 -3.94
N ALA A 554 22.67 -7.37 -3.10
CA ALA A 554 22.47 -7.96 -1.78
C ALA A 554 21.58 -7.08 -0.89
N HIS A 555 21.75 -5.75 -0.98
CA HIS A 555 20.91 -4.76 -0.28
C HIS A 555 19.44 -4.87 -0.71
N GLU A 556 19.14 -4.78 -2.00
CA GLU A 556 17.77 -4.86 -2.51
C GLU A 556 17.12 -6.21 -2.22
N VAL A 557 17.86 -7.31 -2.33
CA VAL A 557 17.37 -8.63 -1.92
C VAL A 557 17.01 -8.63 -0.44
N GLY A 558 17.79 -7.95 0.42
CA GLY A 558 17.46 -7.79 1.84
C GLY A 558 16.07 -7.18 2.08
N HIS A 559 15.69 -6.17 1.31
CA HIS A 559 14.34 -5.58 1.39
C HIS A 559 13.25 -6.58 1.02
N THR A 560 13.48 -7.35 -0.04
CA THR A 560 12.54 -8.41 -0.47
C THR A 560 12.49 -9.59 0.48
N LEU A 561 13.43 -9.71 1.43
CA LEU A 561 13.38 -10.67 2.55
C LEU A 561 12.65 -10.11 3.77
N GLY A 562 12.21 -8.85 3.72
CA GLY A 562 11.45 -8.18 4.77
C GLY A 562 12.29 -7.29 5.70
N LEU A 563 13.57 -7.05 5.40
CA LEU A 563 14.46 -6.25 6.25
C LEU A 563 14.46 -4.77 5.84
N ARG A 564 14.42 -3.86 6.83
CA ARG A 564 14.54 -2.41 6.61
C ARG A 564 15.99 -1.97 6.49
N HIS A 565 16.20 -0.71 6.15
CA HIS A 565 17.49 -0.04 6.26
C HIS A 565 17.92 0.11 7.72
N ASN A 566 18.49 -0.94 8.29
CA ASN A 566 18.97 -0.90 9.65
C ASN A 566 20.47 -0.55 9.66
N PHE A 567 20.79 0.70 9.31
CA PHE A 567 22.17 1.18 9.13
C PHE A 567 23.06 0.98 10.36
N HIS A 568 22.48 1.03 11.55
CA HIS A 568 23.15 0.74 12.81
C HIS A 568 22.04 0.53 13.86
N GLY A 569 21.86 -0.69 14.37
CA GLY A 569 21.02 -0.91 15.55
C GLY A 569 20.01 -2.04 15.41
N SER A 570 20.47 -3.28 15.50
CA SER A 570 19.70 -4.20 16.33
C SER A 570 19.90 -3.73 17.77
N THR A 571 18.85 -3.33 18.49
CA THR A 571 18.97 -3.06 19.94
C THR A 571 19.16 -4.36 20.74
N MET A 572 19.24 -5.50 20.05
CA MET A 572 19.56 -6.79 20.65
C MET A 572 21.02 -6.87 21.11
N LEU A 573 21.94 -6.15 20.46
CA LEU A 573 23.37 -6.21 20.73
C LEU A 573 23.95 -4.81 20.94
N GLU A 574 24.82 -4.68 21.94
CA GLU A 574 25.58 -3.46 22.17
C GLU A 574 26.57 -3.21 21.00
N PRO A 575 26.96 -1.96 20.72
CA PRO A 575 27.90 -1.65 19.63
C PRO A 575 29.19 -2.47 19.65
N GLU A 576 29.71 -2.79 20.84
CA GLU A 576 30.91 -3.60 21.03
C GLU A 576 30.71 -5.06 20.59
N GLN A 577 29.47 -5.56 20.67
CA GLN A 577 29.10 -6.93 20.32
C GLN A 577 28.85 -7.10 18.82
N LEU A 578 28.51 -6.02 18.09
CA LEU A 578 28.21 -6.09 16.66
C LEU A 578 29.43 -6.55 15.83
N ASN A 579 30.65 -6.24 16.28
CA ASN A 579 31.90 -6.61 15.61
C ASN A 579 32.55 -7.88 16.18
N ASP A 580 31.92 -8.55 17.16
CA ASP A 580 32.42 -9.79 17.74
C ASP A 580 31.89 -11.00 16.96
N THR A 581 32.75 -11.61 16.15
CA THR A 581 32.44 -12.80 15.33
C THR A 581 32.07 -14.07 16.12
N THR A 582 32.19 -14.03 17.45
CA THR A 582 31.69 -15.12 18.32
C THR A 582 30.20 -14.95 18.66
N ILE A 583 29.65 -13.75 18.47
CA ILE A 583 28.25 -13.38 18.72
C ILE A 583 27.48 -13.21 17.40
N THR A 584 28.09 -12.54 16.41
CA THR A 584 27.56 -12.33 15.05
C THR A 584 28.24 -13.22 14.03
#